data_AF-A0A2S2R6G9-F1
#
_entry.id   AF-A0A2S2R6G9-F1
#
_cell.length_a   1.000
_cell.length_b   1.000
_cell.length_c   1.000
_cell.angle_alpha   90.00
_cell.angle_beta   90.00
_cell.angle_gamma   90.00
#
_symmetry.space_group_name_H-M   'P 1'
#
loop_
_entity.id
_entity.type
_entity.pdbx_description
1 polymer ?
#
loop_
_entity_poly.entity_id
_entity_poly.type
_entity_poly.pdbx_seq_one_letter_code
_entity_poly.pdbx_strand_id
1 'polypeptide(L)'
;ESLLIKYGKGILDEQFLLNRIAQAAIDTYTMTVVLSRATRALNLGLPSAEYEALLTQVYCSEASDRVTNNLMQLKSAKHLDNFSKMSNIAKQICEHGGLVQPNPLNL
;
A
#
# COMPACT_ATOMS: atom_id res chain seq x y z
N GLU A 1 -8.82 10.60 -5.90
CA GLU A 1 -9.55 11.89 -6.07
C GLU A 1 -9.99 12.50 -4.73
N SER A 2 -10.77 11.80 -3.90
CA SER A 2 -11.28 12.34 -2.62
C SER A 2 -10.22 12.96 -1.70
N LEU A 3 -9.00 12.42 -1.68
CA LEU A 3 -7.88 12.97 -0.90
C LEU A 3 -7.38 14.31 -1.44
N LEU A 4 -7.33 14.49 -2.76
CA LEU A 4 -6.95 15.76 -3.36
C LEU A 4 -8.00 16.84 -3.06
N ILE A 5 -9.29 16.48 -3.08
CA ILE A 5 -10.38 17.39 -2.69
C ILE A 5 -10.24 17.79 -1.22
N LYS A 6 -9.95 16.84 -0.33
CA LYS A 6 -9.84 17.09 1.11
C LYS A 6 -8.62 17.92 1.50
N TYR A 7 -7.45 17.61 0.92
CA TYR A 7 -6.17 18.16 1.38
C TYR A 7 -5.55 19.20 0.44
N GLY A 8 -6.00 19.26 -0.82
CA GLY A 8 -5.43 20.17 -1.82
C GLY A 8 -3.91 20.02 -1.92
N LYS A 9 -3.19 21.14 -1.83
CA LYS A 9 -1.71 21.16 -1.81
C LYS A 9 -1.11 20.56 -0.53
N GLY A 10 -1.85 20.55 0.58
CA GLY A 10 -1.41 19.97 1.85
C GLY A 10 -1.32 18.45 1.82
N ILE A 11 -1.76 17.80 0.74
CA ILE A 11 -1.60 16.35 0.58
C ILE A 11 -0.13 15.90 0.64
N LEU A 12 0.81 16.81 0.34
CA LEU A 12 2.25 16.55 0.43
C LEU A 12 2.69 16.17 1.84
N ASP A 13 1.97 16.58 2.89
CA ASP A 13 2.31 16.26 4.28
C ASP A 13 1.60 14.98 4.78
N GLU A 14 0.65 14.45 4.00
CA GLU A 14 -0.14 13.26 4.36
C GLU A 14 0.58 11.95 3.99
N GLN A 15 1.81 11.79 4.48
CA GLN A 15 2.75 10.74 4.08
C GLN A 15 2.22 9.30 4.28
N PHE A 16 1.46 9.04 5.34
CA PHE A 16 0.84 7.73 5.55
C PHE A 16 -0.19 7.40 4.45
N LEU A 17 -0.96 8.40 4.00
CA LEU A 17 -1.94 8.23 2.93
C LEU A 17 -1.24 8.07 1.58
N LEU A 18 -0.25 8.93 1.31
CA LEU A 18 0.55 8.85 0.08
C LEU A 18 1.23 7.50 -0.07
N ASN A 19 1.77 6.93 1.01
CA ASN A 19 2.37 5.60 0.98
C ASN A 19 1.38 4.52 0.52
N ARG A 20 0.14 4.53 1.03
CA ARG A 20 -0.90 3.57 0.63
C ARG A 20 -1.33 3.74 -0.82
N ILE A 21 -1.45 4.98 -1.30
CA ILE A 21 -1.73 5.26 -2.70
C ILE A 21 -0.60 4.74 -3.60
N ALA A 22 0.65 4.98 -3.20
CA ALA A 22 1.82 4.53 -3.95
C ALA A 22 1.86 3.00 -4.08
N GLN A 23 1.60 2.27 -2.99
CA GLN A 23 1.53 0.81 -3.03
C GLN A 23 0.44 0.32 -3.98
N ALA A 24 -0.77 0.90 -3.91
CA ALA A 24 -1.86 0.56 -4.83
C ALA A 24 -1.51 0.87 -6.30
N ALA A 25 -0.82 1.98 -6.57
CA ALA A 25 -0.39 2.36 -7.91
C ALA A 25 0.66 1.40 -8.48
N ILE A 26 1.64 0.99 -7.67
CA ILE A 26 2.68 0.03 -8.06
C ILE A 26 2.06 -1.32 -8.41
N ASP A 27 1.18 -1.86 -7.56
CA ASP A 27 0.49 -3.13 -7.82
C ASP A 27 -0.36 -3.04 -9.10
N THR A 28 -1.13 -1.96 -9.27
CA THR A 28 -1.98 -1.76 -10.46
C THR A 28 -1.16 -1.71 -11.75
N TYR A 29 -0.03 -0.99 -11.74
CA TYR A 29 0.87 -0.92 -12.90
C TYR A 29 1.49 -2.28 -13.19
N THR A 30 1.96 -2.98 -12.16
CA THR A 30 2.58 -4.29 -12.31
C THR A 30 1.59 -5.32 -12.85
N MET A 31 0.34 -5.33 -12.39
CA MET A 31 -0.74 -6.15 -12.95
C MET A 31 -0.90 -5.93 -14.45
N THR A 32 -0.89 -4.66 -14.88
CA THR A 32 -1.02 -4.30 -16.31
C THR A 32 0.17 -4.81 -17.12
N VAL A 33 1.39 -4.70 -16.59
CA VAL A 33 2.61 -5.18 -17.23
C VAL A 33 2.59 -6.70 -17.42
N VAL A 34 2.26 -7.46 -16.37
CA VAL A 34 2.26 -8.94 -16.45
C VAL A 34 1.11 -9.46 -17.32
N LEU A 35 -0.05 -8.81 -17.30
CA LEU A 35 -1.16 -9.08 -18.23
C LEU A 35 -0.73 -8.86 -19.67
N SER A 36 -0.16 -7.68 -19.99
CA SER A 36 0.32 -7.36 -21.33
C SER A 36 1.33 -8.38 -21.85
N ARG A 37 2.29 -8.76 -20.99
CA ARG A 37 3.31 -9.77 -21.31
C ARG A 37 2.70 -11.15 -21.60
N ALA A 38 1.88 -11.67 -20.69
CA ALA A 38 1.27 -13.00 -20.83
C ALA A 38 0.33 -13.06 -22.03
N THR A 39 -0.50 -12.02 -22.25
CA THR A 39 -1.35 -11.91 -23.43
C THR A 39 -0.53 -11.93 -24.72
N ARG A 40 0.60 -11.22 -24.77
CA ARG A 40 1.49 -11.26 -25.93
C ARG A 40 2.10 -12.65 -26.15
N ALA A 41 2.52 -13.33 -25.09
CA ALA A 41 3.05 -14.69 -25.17
C ALA A 41 2.00 -15.68 -25.72
N LEU A 42 0.75 -15.58 -25.24
CA LEU A 42 -0.38 -16.37 -25.72
C LEU A 42 -0.68 -16.10 -27.20
N ASN A 43 -0.76 -14.82 -27.60
CA ASN A 43 -1.04 -14.44 -28.99
C ASN A 43 0.05 -14.92 -29.97
N LEU A 44 1.31 -15.01 -29.51
CA LEU A 44 2.43 -15.51 -30.31
C LEU A 44 2.61 -17.03 -30.22
N GLY A 45 1.82 -17.73 -29.41
CA GLY A 45 1.95 -19.18 -29.21
C GLY A 45 3.31 -19.59 -28.65
N LEU A 46 3.90 -18.79 -27.76
CA LEU A 46 5.23 -19.08 -27.21
C LEU A 46 5.19 -20.31 -26.28
N PRO A 47 6.28 -21.10 -26.20
CA PRO A 47 6.32 -22.30 -25.35
C PRO A 47 6.05 -22.03 -23.85
N SER A 48 6.31 -20.82 -23.37
CA SER A 48 6.10 -20.40 -21.99
C SER A 48 4.71 -19.81 -21.72
N ALA A 49 3.85 -19.66 -22.74
CA ALA A 49 2.64 -18.85 -22.63
C ALA A 49 1.67 -19.32 -21.53
N GLU A 50 1.42 -20.62 -21.43
CA GLU A 50 0.54 -21.20 -20.40
C GLU A 50 1.11 -21.00 -18.98
N TYR A 51 2.42 -21.14 -18.82
CA TYR A 51 3.08 -20.88 -17.54
C TYR A 51 3.00 -19.40 -17.15
N GLU A 52 3.23 -18.50 -18.11
CA GLU A 52 3.07 -17.06 -17.90
C GLU A 52 1.62 -16.67 -17.58
N ALA A 53 0.64 -17.34 -18.17
CA ALA A 53 -0.77 -17.14 -17.86
C ALA A 53 -1.11 -17.54 -16.42
N LEU A 54 -0.58 -18.67 -15.94
CA LEU A 54 -0.74 -19.10 -14.54
C LEU A 54 -0.10 -18.12 -13.56
N LEU A 55 1.13 -17.69 -13.83
CA LEU A 55 1.83 -16.69 -13.01
C LEU A 55 1.03 -15.39 -12.91
N THR A 56 0.55 -14.89 -14.05
CA THR A 56 -0.24 -13.66 -14.11
C THR A 56 -1.56 -13.80 -13.35
N GLN A 57 -2.27 -14.92 -13.46
CA GLN A 57 -3.52 -15.15 -12.73
C GLN A 57 -3.33 -15.08 -11.22
N VAL A 58 -2.32 -15.79 -10.69
CA VAL A 58 -2.02 -15.78 -9.25
C VAL A 58 -1.59 -14.38 -8.79
N TYR A 59 -0.66 -13.75 -9.52
CA TYR A 59 -0.18 -12.42 -9.15
C TYR A 59 -1.30 -11.38 -9.15
N CYS A 60 -2.14 -11.35 -10.19
CA CYS A 60 -3.24 -10.40 -10.31
C CYS A 60 -4.30 -10.60 -9.23
N SER A 61 -4.60 -11.84 -8.81
CA SER A 61 -5.51 -12.10 -7.70
C SER A 61 -5.00 -11.46 -6.40
N GLU A 62 -3.77 -11.78 -6.01
CA GLU A 62 -3.15 -11.28 -4.78
C GLU A 62 -2.94 -9.75 -4.82
N ALA A 63 -2.52 -9.20 -5.96
CA ALA A 63 -2.32 -7.77 -6.13
C ALA A 63 -3.64 -7.00 -6.08
N SER A 64 -4.72 -7.55 -6.66
CA SER A 64 -6.06 -6.94 -6.58
C SER A 64 -6.55 -6.81 -5.13
N ASP A 65 -6.32 -7.83 -4.30
CA ASP A 65 -6.67 -7.79 -2.88
C ASP A 65 -5.85 -6.73 -2.12
N ARG A 66 -4.54 -6.63 -2.40
CA ARG A 66 -3.68 -5.59 -1.82
C ARG A 66 -4.11 -4.18 -2.24
N VAL A 67 -4.42 -3.97 -3.52
CA VAL A 67 -4.93 -2.68 -4.04
C VAL A 67 -6.22 -2.32 -3.31
N THR A 68 -7.18 -3.24 -3.24
CA THR A 68 -8.47 -3.01 -2.58
C THR A 68 -8.26 -2.66 -1.11
N ASN A 69 -7.44 -3.42 -0.39
CA ASN A 69 -7.14 -3.16 1.01
C ASN A 69 -6.49 -1.78 1.22
N ASN A 70 -5.43 -1.45 0.46
CA ASN A 70 -4.77 -0.14 0.57
C ASN A 70 -5.76 1.02 0.31
N LEU A 71 -6.64 0.89 -0.69
CA LEU A 71 -7.65 1.92 -0.99
C LEU A 71 -8.75 2.01 0.07
N MET A 72 -9.18 0.89 0.66
CA MET A 72 -10.14 0.87 1.77
C MET A 72 -9.58 1.54 3.02
N GLN A 73 -8.30 1.32 3.32
CA GLN A 73 -7.63 1.92 4.48
C GLN A 73 -7.60 3.45 4.42
N LEU A 74 -7.52 4.04 3.22
CA LEU A 74 -7.57 5.50 3.03
C LEU A 74 -8.89 6.14 3.48
N LYS A 75 -9.98 5.37 3.55
CA LYS A 75 -11.32 5.83 3.94
C LYS A 75 -11.73 5.34 5.33
N SER A 76 -10.97 4.42 5.91
CA SER A 76 -11.34 3.75 7.16
C SER A 76 -11.00 4.63 8.36
N ALA A 77 -12.02 5.04 9.13
CA ALA A 77 -11.84 5.86 10.34
C ALA A 77 -10.83 5.23 11.33
N LYS A 78 -10.87 3.90 11.50
CA LYS A 78 -9.91 3.15 12.33
C LYS A 78 -8.46 3.33 11.87
N HIS A 79 -8.21 3.26 10.56
CA HIS A 79 -6.85 3.37 10.03
C HIS A 79 -6.33 4.82 10.09
N LEU A 80 -7.21 5.79 9.83
CA LEU A 80 -6.89 7.20 9.99
C LEU A 80 -6.55 7.55 11.45
N ASP A 81 -7.32 7.05 12.42
CA ASP A 81 -7.03 7.18 13.85
C ASP A 81 -5.68 6.54 14.22
N ASN A 82 -5.36 5.37 13.65
CA ASN A 82 -4.05 4.75 13.84
C ASN A 82 -2.89 5.62 13.31
N PHE A 83 -3.04 6.29 12.17
CA PHE A 83 -1.99 7.19 11.66
C PHE A 83 -1.74 8.37 12.60
N SER A 84 -2.80 8.96 13.16
CA SER A 84 -2.68 9.99 14.20
C SER A 84 -1.96 9.47 15.45
N LYS A 85 -2.30 8.25 15.90
CA LYS A 85 -1.64 7.60 17.04
C LYS A 85 -0.17 7.31 16.76
N MET A 86 0.17 6.83 15.57
CA MET A 86 1.56 6.60 15.15
C MET A 86 2.38 7.89 15.19
N SER A 87 1.82 9.00 14.70
CA SER A 87 2.47 10.32 14.78
C SER A 87 2.72 10.75 16.23
N ASN A 88 1.72 10.60 17.11
CA ASN A 88 1.86 10.92 18.52
C ASN A 88 2.90 10.04 19.24
N ILE A 89 2.92 8.74 18.96
CA ILE A 89 3.91 7.80 19.53
C ILE A 89 5.32 8.22 19.10
N ALA A 90 5.52 8.50 17.80
CA ALA A 90 6.81 8.93 17.28
C ALA A 90 7.28 10.24 17.95
N LYS A 91 6.36 11.20 18.13
CA LYS A 91 6.66 12.45 18.85
C LYS A 91 7.12 12.19 20.28
N GLN A 92 6.41 11.35 21.04
CA GLN A 92 6.76 11.05 22.43
C GLN A 92 8.13 10.35 22.56
N ILE A 93 8.44 9.42 21.65
CA ILE A 93 9.75 8.75 21.60
C ILE A 93 10.87 9.76 21.33
N CYS A 94 10.68 10.65 20.36
CA CYS A 94 11.66 11.69 20.03
C CYS A 94 11.87 12.67 21.19
N GLU A 95 10.80 13.06 21.90
CA GLU A 95 10.87 13.95 23.07
C GLU A 95 11.56 13.30 24.28
N HIS A 96 11.36 11.99 24.51
CA HIS A 96 12.04 11.24 25.58
C HIS A 96 13.49 10.87 25.23
N GLY A 97 13.86 10.88 23.94
CA GLY A 97 15.18 10.41 23.49
C GLY A 97 15.34 8.89 23.52
N GLY A 98 14.24 8.12 23.54
CA GLY A 98 14.26 6.67 23.69
C GLY A 98 12.89 6.05 23.94
N LEU A 99 12.89 4.83 24.48
CA LEU A 99 11.64 4.16 24.89
C LEU A 99 10.97 4.96 26.01
N VAL A 100 9.69 5.27 25.83
CA VAL A 100 8.90 6.05 26.79
C VAL A 100 8.52 5.21 28.00
N GLN A 101 8.17 3.94 27.76
CA GLN A 101 7.75 3.02 28.79
C GLN A 101 8.95 2.38 29.48
N PRO A 102 9.02 2.44 30.83
CA PRO A 102 9.91 1.58 31.58
C PRO A 102 9.41 0.13 31.52
N ASN A 103 10.25 -0.81 31.96
CA ASN A 103 9.78 -2.19 32.11
C ASN A 103 8.63 -2.26 33.14
N PRO A 104 7.72 -3.25 33.06
CA PRO A 104 6.59 -3.37 33.98
C PRO A 104 6.96 -3.55 35.46
N LEU A 105 8.22 -3.87 35.78
CA LEU A 105 8.70 -3.99 37.15
C LEU A 105 9.16 -2.64 37.73
N ASN A 106 9.31 -1.63 36.88
CA ASN A 106 9.82 -0.30 37.22
C ASN A 106 11.17 -0.36 37.97
N LEU A 107 12.01 -1.35 37.59
CA LEU A 107 13.35 -1.60 38.12
C LEU A 107 14.44 -1.13 37.15
#